data_AF-A0A4Q2ZAR7-F1
#
_entry.id   AF-A0A4Q2ZAR7-F1
#
_cell.length_a   1.000
_cell.length_b   1.000
_cell.length_c   1.000
_cell.angle_alpha   90.00
_cell.angle_beta   90.00
_cell.angle_gamma   90.00
#
_symmetry.space_group_name_H-M   'P 1'
#
loop_
_entity.id
_entity.type
_entity.pdbx_description
1 polymer ?
#
loop_
_entity_poly.entity_id
_entity_poly.type
_entity_poly.pdbx_seq_one_letter_code
_entity_poly.pdbx_strand_id
1 'polypeptide(L)'
;MRSIVPSAAILRQKYALVSALRAQGFAIGSCEDGKPAAGDLYLVADGETPPVAARTLVLSDGDCAVTPFSDGNPARICFPAEEAAIGNGFASALLRGANEPVAADPESLALLALAERVAASDITVLINGPTGTGKEVLARAIHMGSSRKDGPFIAINCAALPETMLEAMLFGHHKGAFTGASSGGQGFFRAAHGGTLLLDEVAEMPVNLQAKLLRALQEREVVPIGGTLPEKVDVRVIACANRDLQTEVMAGRFRADLYYRLSVFPLSTKPLAERPGDIAALAAAMVVRHAGACAVLPWITRESLEVLTDHDWPGNVRELENVIQRALLLCGGHTITP
;
A
#
# COMPACT_ATOMS: atom_id res chain seq x y z
N MET A 1 -8.02 13.71 0.03
CA MET A 1 -8.29 13.14 1.37
C MET A 1 -9.79 12.91 1.46
N ARG A 2 -10.24 11.69 1.74
CA ARG A 2 -11.68 11.41 1.88
C ARG A 2 -12.15 11.93 3.23
N SER A 3 -13.27 12.65 3.25
CA SER A 3 -13.92 13.08 4.48
C SER A 3 -14.93 12.03 4.92
N ILE A 4 -14.93 11.71 6.21
CA ILE A 4 -15.92 10.87 6.86
C ILE A 4 -16.78 11.77 7.74
N VAL A 5 -18.09 11.70 7.58
CA VAL A 5 -19.07 12.44 8.36
C VAL A 5 -19.85 11.46 9.24
N PRO A 6 -19.47 11.30 10.52
CA PRO A 6 -20.21 10.45 11.46
C PRO A 6 -21.46 11.13 12.00
N SER A 7 -22.53 10.37 12.21
CA SER A 7 -23.73 10.85 12.90
C SER A 7 -23.47 11.06 14.39
N ALA A 8 -24.35 11.83 15.05
CA ALA A 8 -24.28 12.05 16.49
C ALA A 8 -24.48 10.75 17.30
N ALA A 9 -25.19 9.75 16.75
CA ALA A 9 -25.30 8.43 17.36
C ALA A 9 -23.94 7.69 17.30
N ILE A 10 -23.28 7.67 16.14
CA ILE A 10 -21.96 7.05 15.96
C ILE A 10 -20.89 7.69 16.86
N LEU A 11 -20.87 9.02 16.98
CA LEU A 11 -19.93 9.71 17.87
C LEU A 11 -20.09 9.32 19.34
N ARG A 12 -21.30 8.92 19.77
CA ARG A 12 -21.57 8.45 21.13
C ARG A 12 -21.28 6.96 21.33
N GLN A 13 -21.66 6.12 20.36
CA GLN A 13 -21.62 4.66 20.50
C GLN A 13 -20.32 4.04 20.02
N LYS A 14 -19.68 4.62 18.98
CA LYS A 14 -18.50 4.05 18.28
C LYS A 14 -17.37 5.08 18.18
N TYR A 15 -17.14 5.88 19.22
CA TYR A 15 -16.08 6.90 19.25
C TYR A 15 -14.69 6.33 18.94
N ALA A 16 -14.37 5.14 19.47
CA ALA A 16 -13.09 4.48 19.24
C ALA A 16 -12.83 4.20 17.75
N LEU A 17 -13.85 3.78 17.00
CA LEU A 17 -13.77 3.59 15.56
C LEU A 17 -13.48 4.92 14.85
N VAL A 18 -14.22 5.99 15.19
CA VAL A 18 -14.01 7.31 14.58
C VAL A 18 -12.60 7.83 14.86
N SER A 19 -12.09 7.62 16.08
CA SER A 19 -10.72 7.98 16.46
C SER A 19 -9.67 7.17 15.68
N ALA A 20 -9.88 5.85 15.53
CA ALA A 20 -9.01 5.00 14.71
C ALA A 20 -9.01 5.42 13.23
N LEU A 21 -10.17 5.71 12.65
CA LEU A 21 -10.28 6.21 11.27
C LEU A 21 -9.53 7.53 11.09
N ARG A 22 -9.62 8.45 12.05
CA ARG A 22 -8.83 9.69 12.04
C ARG A 22 -7.33 9.42 12.07
N ALA A 23 -6.88 8.53 12.96
CA ALA A 23 -5.47 8.16 13.06
C ALA A 23 -4.94 7.55 11.75
N GLN A 24 -5.80 6.85 11.02
CA GLN A 24 -5.50 6.27 9.72
C GLN A 24 -5.62 7.27 8.55
N GLY A 25 -5.68 8.58 8.80
CA GLY A 25 -5.63 9.61 7.77
C GLY A 25 -6.98 10.02 7.16
N PHE A 26 -8.11 9.61 7.73
CA PHE A 26 -9.41 10.16 7.32
C PHE A 26 -9.65 11.54 7.94
N ALA A 27 -10.11 12.49 7.13
CA ALA A 27 -10.63 13.75 7.66
C ALA A 27 -12.00 13.47 8.29
N ILE A 28 -12.23 13.89 9.54
CA ILE A 28 -13.52 13.71 10.21
C ILE A 28 -14.27 15.05 10.17
N GLY A 29 -15.35 15.10 9.39
CA GLY A 29 -16.24 16.25 9.29
C GLY A 29 -17.38 16.21 10.30
N SER A 30 -18.16 17.29 10.37
CA SER A 30 -19.44 17.35 11.06
C SER A 30 -20.56 17.62 10.04
N CYS A 31 -21.73 17.03 10.29
CA CYS A 31 -22.93 17.31 9.50
C CYS A 31 -23.67 18.49 10.15
N GLU A 32 -23.10 19.70 10.10
CA GLU A 32 -23.78 20.92 10.55
C GLU A 32 -24.24 21.72 9.31
N ASP A 33 -25.55 21.69 9.07
CA ASP A 33 -26.34 22.57 8.17
C ASP A 33 -26.07 22.59 6.65
N GLY A 34 -25.31 21.65 6.08
CA GLY A 34 -24.99 21.58 4.64
C GLY A 34 -25.53 20.35 3.89
N LYS A 35 -25.81 20.50 2.59
CA LYS A 35 -26.05 19.36 1.67
C LYS A 35 -24.81 18.44 1.60
N PRO A 36 -24.98 17.12 1.44
CA PRO A 36 -23.88 16.17 1.25
C PRO A 36 -22.86 16.63 0.20
N ALA A 37 -21.58 16.79 0.56
CA ALA A 37 -20.57 17.18 -0.42
C ALA A 37 -20.23 16.01 -1.37
N ALA A 38 -19.71 16.35 -2.55
CA ALA A 38 -19.24 15.36 -3.52
C ALA A 38 -17.95 14.70 -3.00
N GLY A 39 -17.99 13.38 -2.79
CA GLY A 39 -16.84 12.59 -2.30
C GLY A 39 -16.84 12.23 -0.81
N ASP A 40 -17.71 12.85 0.00
CA ASP A 40 -17.86 12.48 1.42
C ASP A 40 -18.43 11.07 1.60
N LEU A 41 -17.93 10.39 2.63
CA LEU A 41 -18.42 9.13 3.16
C LEU A 41 -19.17 9.39 4.47
N TYR A 42 -20.19 8.61 4.76
CA TYR A 42 -21.06 8.79 5.92
C TYR A 42 -21.02 7.56 6.82
N LEU A 43 -20.97 7.79 8.13
CA LEU A 43 -21.14 6.74 9.14
C LEU A 43 -22.42 7.01 9.91
N VAL A 44 -23.35 6.07 9.87
CA VAL A 44 -24.65 6.21 10.57
C VAL A 44 -24.95 4.98 11.41
N ALA A 45 -25.71 5.16 12.48
CA ALA A 45 -26.21 4.05 13.27
C ALA A 45 -27.42 3.40 12.56
N ASP A 46 -27.67 2.13 12.83
CA ASP A 46 -28.87 1.48 12.31
C ASP A 46 -30.15 2.17 12.82
N GLY A 47 -31.13 2.30 11.93
CA GLY A 47 -32.33 3.11 12.14
C GLY A 47 -32.21 4.58 11.69
N GLU A 48 -31.02 5.09 11.39
CA GLU A 48 -30.85 6.43 10.79
C GLU A 48 -30.94 6.37 9.25
N THR A 49 -31.52 7.41 8.64
CA THR A 49 -31.64 7.50 7.18
C THR A 49 -30.28 7.82 6.54
N PRO A 50 -29.76 6.98 5.62
CA PRO A 50 -28.52 7.25 4.91
C PRO A 50 -28.59 8.55 4.09
N PRO A 51 -27.70 9.54 4.29
CA PRO A 51 -27.70 10.77 3.50
C PRO A 51 -27.46 10.51 2.02
N VAL A 52 -26.52 9.60 1.72
CA VAL A 52 -26.24 9.11 0.37
C VAL A 52 -25.94 7.62 0.47
N ALA A 53 -26.93 6.78 0.15
CA ALA A 53 -26.87 5.33 0.31
C ALA A 53 -25.55 4.72 -0.22
N ALA A 54 -25.19 4.98 -1.48
CA ALA A 54 -23.95 4.47 -2.10
C ALA A 54 -22.63 4.87 -1.42
N ARG A 55 -22.67 5.82 -0.46
CA ARG A 55 -21.50 6.36 0.27
C ARG A 55 -21.69 6.31 1.78
N THR A 56 -22.68 5.55 2.25
CA THR A 56 -22.98 5.43 3.69
C THR A 56 -22.65 4.03 4.17
N LEU A 57 -21.92 3.95 5.28
CA LEU A 57 -21.71 2.74 6.06
C LEU A 57 -22.61 2.79 7.30
N VAL A 58 -23.52 1.82 7.41
CA VAL A 58 -24.43 1.66 8.55
C VAL A 58 -23.80 0.70 9.56
N LEU A 59 -23.77 1.10 10.83
CA LEU A 59 -23.23 0.30 11.93
C LEU A 59 -24.34 -0.09 12.90
N SER A 60 -24.38 -1.37 13.29
CA SER A 60 -25.27 -1.90 14.32
C SER A 60 -24.52 -2.78 15.31
N ASP A 61 -25.11 -2.96 16.50
CA ASP A 61 -24.69 -3.95 17.48
C ASP A 61 -25.57 -5.20 17.35
N GLY A 62 -24.96 -6.39 17.39
CA GLY A 62 -25.65 -7.67 17.21
C GLY A 62 -24.75 -8.70 16.56
N ASP A 63 -25.33 -9.73 15.94
CA ASP A 63 -24.58 -10.82 15.30
C ASP A 63 -23.65 -10.32 14.19
N CYS A 64 -22.47 -10.93 14.12
CA CYS A 64 -21.41 -10.56 13.20
C CYS A 64 -21.81 -10.75 11.73
N ALA A 65 -21.95 -9.65 10.99
CA ALA A 65 -22.28 -9.68 9.58
C ALA A 65 -21.73 -8.45 8.84
N VAL A 66 -21.27 -8.66 7.60
CA VAL A 66 -20.76 -7.59 6.73
C VAL A 66 -21.41 -7.69 5.36
N THR A 67 -22.11 -6.62 4.98
CA THR A 67 -22.64 -6.43 3.63
C THR A 67 -21.86 -5.29 2.97
N PRO A 68 -21.15 -5.55 1.86
CA PRO A 68 -20.39 -4.51 1.17
C PRO A 68 -21.35 -3.55 0.43
N PHE A 69 -20.80 -2.46 -0.12
CA PHE A 69 -21.56 -1.57 -1.00
C PHE A 69 -22.03 -2.32 -2.26
N SER A 70 -23.29 -2.15 -2.65
CA SER A 70 -23.87 -2.82 -3.83
C SER A 70 -24.96 -1.97 -4.49
N ASP A 71 -24.85 -1.70 -5.80
CA ASP A 71 -25.92 -1.10 -6.63
C ASP A 71 -26.67 0.08 -6.00
N GLY A 72 -25.93 1.04 -5.44
CA GLY A 72 -26.50 2.24 -4.82
C GLY A 72 -26.98 2.06 -3.38
N ASN A 73 -26.91 0.84 -2.82
CA ASN A 73 -27.23 0.53 -1.44
C ASN A 73 -26.03 0.80 -0.51
N PRO A 74 -26.30 1.15 0.78
CA PRO A 74 -25.24 1.34 1.76
C PRO A 74 -24.60 0.02 2.16
N ALA A 75 -23.32 0.09 2.52
CA ALA A 75 -22.68 -0.98 3.24
C ALA A 75 -23.25 -1.08 4.67
N ARG A 76 -23.26 -2.29 5.23
CA ARG A 76 -23.74 -2.55 6.59
C ARG A 76 -22.75 -3.44 7.32
N ILE A 77 -22.41 -3.10 8.55
CA ILE A 77 -21.61 -3.95 9.43
C ILE A 77 -22.33 -4.03 10.79
N CYS A 78 -22.56 -5.26 11.24
CA CYS A 78 -23.12 -5.56 12.54
C CYS A 78 -22.07 -6.34 13.36
N PHE A 79 -21.76 -5.90 14.57
CA PHE A 79 -20.84 -6.61 15.47
C PHE A 79 -20.96 -6.16 16.94
N PRO A 80 -20.77 -7.07 17.90
CA PRO A 80 -20.72 -6.72 19.33
C PRO A 80 -19.38 -6.04 19.69
N ALA A 81 -19.33 -5.42 20.87
CA ALA A 81 -18.12 -4.69 21.32
C ALA A 81 -16.88 -5.59 21.46
N GLU A 82 -17.04 -6.87 21.80
CA GLU A 82 -15.95 -7.85 21.89
C GLU A 82 -15.28 -8.17 20.55
N GLU A 83 -15.97 -7.89 19.43
CA GLU A 83 -15.51 -8.13 18.07
C GLU A 83 -15.00 -6.83 17.40
N ALA A 84 -14.75 -5.79 18.20
CA ALA A 84 -14.39 -4.47 17.69
C ALA A 84 -13.08 -4.45 16.89
N ALA A 85 -12.12 -5.33 17.18
CA ALA A 85 -10.85 -5.38 16.44
C ALA A 85 -11.08 -5.66 14.95
N ILE A 86 -11.80 -6.74 14.64
CA ILE A 86 -12.09 -7.12 13.26
C ILE A 86 -13.20 -6.25 12.65
N GLY A 87 -14.23 -5.87 13.43
CA GLY A 87 -15.30 -4.99 12.96
C GLY A 87 -14.80 -3.61 12.53
N ASN A 88 -13.86 -3.03 13.28
CA ASN A 88 -13.20 -1.78 12.89
C ASN A 88 -12.32 -1.97 11.64
N GLY A 89 -11.69 -3.14 11.48
CA GLY A 89 -10.96 -3.53 10.28
C GLY A 89 -11.85 -3.52 9.04
N PHE A 90 -13.03 -4.15 9.10
CA PHE A 90 -14.01 -4.15 8.01
C PHE A 90 -14.53 -2.75 7.70
N ALA A 91 -14.84 -1.95 8.73
CA ALA A 91 -15.28 -0.58 8.55
C ALA A 91 -14.23 0.26 7.81
N SER A 92 -12.96 0.17 8.24
CA SER A 92 -11.85 0.84 7.56
C SER A 92 -11.69 0.37 6.11
N ALA A 93 -11.71 -0.94 5.88
CA ALA A 93 -11.53 -1.53 4.55
C ALA A 93 -12.61 -1.07 3.55
N LEU A 94 -13.88 -1.07 3.95
CA LEU A 94 -14.98 -0.64 3.10
C LEU A 94 -14.92 0.86 2.76
N LEU A 95 -14.41 1.70 3.67
CA LEU A 95 -14.33 3.15 3.48
C LEU A 95 -13.11 3.59 2.64
N ARG A 96 -12.00 2.87 2.77
CA ARG A 96 -10.69 3.24 2.21
C ARG A 96 -10.54 2.82 0.74
N GLY A 97 -11.15 1.71 0.34
CA GLY A 97 -11.03 1.14 -1.01
C GLY A 97 -9.83 0.20 -1.15
N ALA A 98 -9.87 -0.68 -2.17
CA ALA A 98 -9.08 -1.92 -2.20
C ALA A 98 -7.55 -1.78 -2.29
N ASN A 99 -7.04 -0.61 -2.71
CA ASN A 99 -5.62 -0.40 -3.04
C ASN A 99 -4.91 0.65 -2.17
N GLU A 100 -5.58 1.13 -1.12
CA GLU A 100 -4.98 2.10 -0.19
C GLU A 100 -4.21 1.39 0.93
N PRO A 101 -3.15 2.00 1.48
CA PRO A 101 -2.41 1.42 2.60
C PRO A 101 -3.31 1.23 3.83
N VAL A 102 -3.16 0.07 4.47
CA VAL A 102 -3.87 -0.28 5.70
C VAL A 102 -2.87 -0.32 6.84
N ALA A 103 -3.19 0.37 7.92
CA ALA A 103 -2.45 0.35 9.18
C ALA A 103 -3.43 0.55 10.34
N ALA A 104 -3.14 -0.06 11.47
CA ALA A 104 -3.84 0.14 12.73
C ALA A 104 -2.88 0.09 13.93
N ASP A 105 -1.72 -0.57 13.78
CA ASP A 105 -0.66 -0.54 14.77
C ASP A 105 -0.05 0.87 14.90
N PRO A 106 0.23 1.38 16.11
CA PRO A 106 0.81 2.71 16.31
C PRO A 106 2.10 2.97 15.52
N GLU A 107 2.95 1.96 15.36
CA GLU A 107 4.21 2.13 14.62
C GLU A 107 3.96 2.22 13.11
N SER A 108 3.02 1.45 12.59
CA SER A 108 2.59 1.52 11.20
C SER A 108 1.90 2.85 10.89
N LEU A 109 1.08 3.36 11.81
CA LEU A 109 0.47 4.69 11.69
C LEU A 109 1.53 5.80 11.68
N ALA A 110 2.55 5.72 12.54
CA ALA A 110 3.67 6.65 12.54
C ALA A 110 4.46 6.59 11.22
N LEU A 111 4.69 5.39 10.69
CA LEU A 111 5.35 5.18 9.40
C LEU A 111 4.55 5.82 8.24
N LEU A 112 3.23 5.64 8.23
CA LEU A 112 2.37 6.27 7.22
C LEU A 112 2.39 7.79 7.32
N ALA A 113 2.37 8.36 8.53
CA ALA A 113 2.47 9.80 8.70
C ALA A 113 3.81 10.38 8.18
N LEU A 114 4.92 9.64 8.35
CA LEU A 114 6.20 10.00 7.74
C LEU A 114 6.17 9.87 6.21
N ALA A 115 5.52 8.82 5.69
CA ALA A 115 5.33 8.61 4.26
C ALA A 115 4.52 9.75 3.62
N GLU A 116 3.46 10.22 4.27
CA GLU A 116 2.67 11.38 3.84
C GLU A 116 3.50 12.67 3.83
N ARG A 117 4.34 12.90 4.85
CA ARG A 117 5.22 14.06 4.91
C ARG A 117 6.24 14.06 3.78
N VAL A 118 6.86 12.91 3.48
CA VAL A 118 7.84 12.82 2.39
C VAL A 118 7.18 12.85 1.02
N ALA A 119 5.93 12.41 0.90
CA ALA A 119 5.15 12.48 -0.35
C ALA A 119 5.06 13.91 -0.89
N ALA A 120 4.92 14.91 -0.01
CA ALA A 120 4.87 16.34 -0.36
C ALA A 120 6.19 16.91 -0.90
N SER A 121 7.29 16.15 -0.88
CA SER A 121 8.59 16.54 -1.42
C SER A 121 9.03 15.63 -2.56
N ASP A 122 9.96 16.07 -3.38
CA ASP A 122 10.53 15.29 -4.50
C ASP A 122 11.80 14.51 -4.12
N ILE A 123 12.10 14.37 -2.81
CA ILE A 123 13.31 13.68 -2.37
C ILE A 123 13.22 12.17 -2.63
N THR A 124 14.39 11.56 -2.88
CA THR A 124 14.54 10.12 -3.00
C THR A 124 14.24 9.45 -1.67
N VAL A 125 13.45 8.37 -1.72
CA VAL A 125 13.05 7.60 -0.53
C VAL A 125 13.63 6.21 -0.65
N LEU A 126 14.26 5.73 0.44
CA LEU A 126 14.69 4.35 0.59
C LEU A 126 13.75 3.66 1.58
N ILE A 127 13.07 2.60 1.18
CA ILE A 127 12.20 1.80 2.02
C ILE A 127 12.89 0.47 2.32
N ASN A 128 13.36 0.33 3.55
CA ASN A 128 13.97 -0.89 4.04
C ASN A 128 12.95 -1.80 4.72
N GLY A 129 13.27 -3.09 4.78
CA GLY A 129 12.58 -4.05 5.62
C GLY A 129 12.32 -5.38 4.92
N PRO A 130 11.88 -6.40 5.66
CA PRO A 130 11.75 -7.76 5.14
C PRO A 130 10.88 -7.88 3.89
N THR A 131 11.06 -8.95 3.13
CA THR A 131 10.19 -9.25 1.99
C THR A 131 8.75 -9.51 2.48
N GLY A 132 7.76 -9.00 1.75
CA GLY A 132 6.34 -9.20 2.06
C GLY A 132 5.76 -8.30 3.16
N THR A 133 6.47 -7.26 3.62
CA THR A 133 5.97 -6.32 4.65
C THR A 133 5.10 -5.17 4.11
N GLY A 134 4.92 -5.06 2.79
CA GLY A 134 4.12 -4.01 2.16
C GLY A 134 4.89 -2.79 1.64
N LYS A 135 6.20 -2.92 1.39
CA LYS A 135 7.05 -1.83 0.85
C LYS A 135 6.49 -1.20 -0.45
N GLU A 136 5.97 -2.01 -1.36
CA GLU A 136 5.37 -1.52 -2.61
C GLU A 136 4.11 -0.69 -2.36
N VAL A 137 3.24 -1.11 -1.43
CA VAL A 137 2.04 -0.37 -1.06
C VAL A 137 2.41 0.99 -0.48
N LEU A 138 3.45 1.03 0.36
CA LEU A 138 3.99 2.28 0.90
C LEU A 138 4.56 3.19 -0.20
N ALA A 139 5.31 2.63 -1.16
CA ALA A 139 5.83 3.38 -2.29
C ALA A 139 4.70 3.99 -3.17
N ARG A 140 3.64 3.22 -3.41
CA ARG A 140 2.44 3.70 -4.13
C ARG A 140 1.73 4.80 -3.34
N ALA A 141 1.61 4.65 -2.02
CA ALA A 141 1.03 5.69 -1.16
C ALA A 141 1.82 7.00 -1.23
N ILE A 142 3.16 6.93 -1.20
CA ILE A 142 4.04 8.10 -1.35
C ILE A 142 3.83 8.78 -2.71
N HIS A 143 3.72 7.99 -3.80
CA HIS A 143 3.44 8.54 -5.13
C HIS A 143 2.07 9.24 -5.19
N MET A 144 1.02 8.57 -4.69
CA MET A 144 -0.34 9.11 -4.70
C MET A 144 -0.50 10.38 -3.84
N GLY A 145 0.31 10.51 -2.78
CA GLY A 145 0.37 11.71 -1.94
C GLY A 145 1.26 12.83 -2.48
N SER A 146 1.92 12.64 -3.63
CA SER A 146 2.87 13.60 -4.17
C SER A 146 2.28 14.55 -5.21
N SER A 147 3.03 15.59 -5.56
CA SER A 147 2.72 16.47 -6.71
C SER A 147 2.74 15.73 -8.06
N ARG A 148 3.30 14.51 -8.11
CA ARG A 148 3.43 13.67 -9.31
C ARG A 148 2.38 12.56 -9.41
N LYS A 149 1.35 12.58 -8.56
CA LYS A 149 0.30 11.54 -8.49
C LYS A 149 -0.44 11.27 -9.82
N ASP A 150 -0.49 12.26 -10.71
CA ASP A 150 -1.16 12.16 -12.02
C ASP A 150 -0.17 11.69 -13.12
N GLY A 151 1.11 11.55 -12.78
CA GLY A 151 2.16 11.02 -13.64
C GLY A 151 2.30 9.50 -13.55
N PRO A 152 3.15 8.89 -14.38
CA PRO A 152 3.33 7.44 -14.40
C PRO A 152 4.00 6.92 -13.12
N PHE A 153 3.48 5.82 -12.55
CA PHE A 153 4.17 5.02 -11.54
C PHE A 153 4.70 3.74 -12.20
N ILE A 154 6.00 3.69 -12.47
CA ILE A 154 6.66 2.54 -13.09
C ILE A 154 7.43 1.79 -12.01
N ALA A 155 7.19 0.49 -11.88
CA ALA A 155 7.88 -0.38 -10.93
C ALA A 155 8.71 -1.43 -11.65
N ILE A 156 9.91 -1.69 -11.13
CA ILE A 156 10.77 -2.77 -11.59
C ILE A 156 11.35 -3.52 -10.39
N ASN A 157 11.27 -4.86 -10.45
CA ASN A 157 11.91 -5.72 -9.47
C ASN A 157 13.29 -6.14 -10.00
N CYS A 158 14.34 -5.72 -9.32
CA CYS A 158 15.73 -5.95 -9.74
C CYS A 158 16.16 -7.41 -9.54
N ALA A 159 15.48 -8.17 -8.68
CA ALA A 159 15.77 -9.57 -8.40
C ALA A 159 15.19 -10.53 -9.47
N ALA A 160 14.20 -10.09 -10.23
CA ALA A 160 13.42 -10.95 -11.13
C ALA A 160 14.01 -11.09 -12.55
N LEU A 161 15.05 -10.32 -12.90
CA LEU A 161 15.56 -10.20 -14.27
C LEU A 161 17.08 -10.46 -14.34
N PRO A 162 17.56 -11.13 -15.40
CA PRO A 162 18.99 -11.19 -15.70
C PRO A 162 19.58 -9.80 -15.97
N GLU A 163 20.87 -9.61 -15.66
CA GLU A 163 21.57 -8.32 -15.73
C GLU A 163 21.37 -7.56 -17.05
N THR A 164 21.55 -8.25 -18.19
CA THR A 164 21.43 -7.62 -19.52
C THR A 164 20.00 -7.14 -19.83
N MET A 165 18.99 -7.87 -19.35
CA MET A 165 17.59 -7.46 -19.48
C MET A 165 17.27 -6.32 -18.52
N LEU A 166 17.77 -6.36 -17.28
CA LEU A 166 17.59 -5.29 -16.30
C LEU A 166 18.15 -3.97 -16.84
N GLU A 167 19.34 -3.99 -17.44
CA GLU A 167 19.95 -2.82 -18.08
C GLU A 167 19.08 -2.27 -19.21
N ALA A 168 18.67 -3.14 -20.14
CA ALA A 168 17.87 -2.73 -21.29
C ALA A 168 16.48 -2.20 -20.88
N MET A 169 15.90 -2.73 -19.81
CA MET A 169 14.62 -2.30 -19.26
C MET A 169 14.74 -0.98 -18.50
N LEU A 170 15.82 -0.74 -17.76
CA LEU A 170 16.02 0.53 -17.04
C LEU A 170 16.33 1.69 -17.99
N PHE A 171 17.34 1.51 -18.84
CA PHE A 171 17.90 2.60 -19.65
C PHE A 171 17.36 2.65 -21.09
N GLY A 172 16.72 1.57 -21.55
CA GLY A 172 16.28 1.44 -22.92
C GLY A 172 17.42 1.04 -23.85
N HIS A 173 17.08 0.79 -25.12
CA HIS A 173 18.06 0.38 -26.13
C HIS A 173 17.60 0.80 -27.53
N HIS A 174 18.56 1.07 -28.42
CA HIS A 174 18.29 1.23 -29.84
C HIS A 174 18.17 -0.12 -30.55
N LYS A 175 17.51 -0.11 -31.70
CA LYS A 175 17.42 -1.29 -32.58
C LYS A 175 18.84 -1.76 -32.95
N GLY A 176 19.11 -3.05 -32.78
CA GLY A 176 20.42 -3.65 -33.09
C GLY A 176 21.51 -3.44 -32.04
N ALA A 177 21.18 -2.92 -30.85
CA ALA A 177 22.16 -2.69 -29.78
C ALA A 177 22.80 -3.98 -29.23
N PHE A 178 22.11 -5.13 -29.33
CA PHE A 178 22.62 -6.45 -28.95
C PHE A 178 21.89 -7.55 -29.75
N THR A 179 22.39 -8.79 -29.69
CA THR A 179 21.77 -9.94 -30.35
C THR A 179 20.36 -10.19 -29.78
N GLY A 180 19.32 -9.98 -30.59
CA GLY A 180 17.92 -10.08 -30.17
C GLY A 180 17.18 -8.72 -30.07
N ALA A 181 17.88 -7.59 -30.21
CA ALA A 181 17.27 -6.26 -30.23
C ALA A 181 16.60 -5.92 -31.58
N SER A 182 15.55 -6.66 -31.95
CA SER A 182 14.82 -6.50 -33.22
C SER A 182 14.07 -5.17 -33.33
N SER A 183 13.65 -4.62 -32.20
CA SER A 183 13.03 -3.30 -32.04
C SER A 183 13.74 -2.52 -30.94
N GLY A 184 13.63 -1.19 -30.95
CA GLY A 184 14.12 -0.37 -29.84
C GLY A 184 13.18 -0.40 -28.64
N GLY A 185 13.71 -0.14 -27.45
CA GLY A 185 12.95 -0.03 -26.19
C GLY A 185 13.16 1.32 -25.52
N GLN A 186 12.08 1.95 -25.08
CA GLN A 186 12.13 3.25 -24.38
C GLN A 186 12.88 3.16 -23.04
N GLY A 187 12.69 2.08 -22.28
CA GLY A 187 13.27 1.97 -20.94
C GLY A 187 12.49 2.76 -19.89
N PHE A 188 12.61 2.32 -18.64
CA PHE A 188 11.73 2.72 -17.54
C PHE A 188 12.02 4.09 -16.99
N PHE A 189 13.25 4.59 -17.05
CA PHE A 189 13.53 5.99 -16.71
C PHE A 189 12.76 6.96 -17.61
N ARG A 190 12.73 6.68 -18.92
CA ARG A 190 11.99 7.52 -19.88
C ARG A 190 10.49 7.30 -19.78
N ALA A 191 10.03 6.06 -19.54
CA ALA A 191 8.61 5.77 -19.33
C ALA A 191 8.06 6.40 -18.03
N ALA A 192 8.90 6.57 -17.00
CA ALA A 192 8.54 7.20 -15.72
C ALA A 192 8.69 8.74 -15.73
N HIS A 193 9.02 9.36 -16.87
CA HIS A 193 9.21 10.81 -16.97
C HIS A 193 7.95 11.57 -16.50
N GLY A 194 8.14 12.58 -15.64
CA GLY A 194 7.07 13.33 -14.99
C GLY A 194 6.40 12.59 -13.82
N GLY A 195 6.83 11.37 -13.51
CA GLY A 195 6.23 10.49 -12.52
C GLY A 195 7.23 9.94 -11.50
N THR A 196 7.06 8.66 -11.15
CA THR A 196 7.87 7.98 -10.13
C THR A 196 8.34 6.61 -10.63
N LEU A 197 9.62 6.31 -10.43
CA LEU A 197 10.23 5.01 -10.66
C LEU A 197 10.47 4.31 -9.32
N LEU A 198 9.86 3.14 -9.14
CA LEU A 198 10.11 2.23 -8.03
C LEU A 198 11.17 1.20 -8.43
N LEU A 199 12.28 1.20 -7.71
CA LEU A 199 13.34 0.19 -7.78
C LEU A 199 13.15 -0.80 -6.63
N ASP A 200 12.46 -1.90 -6.89
CA ASP A 200 12.24 -2.95 -5.88
C ASP A 200 13.42 -3.93 -5.83
N GLU A 201 13.76 -4.37 -4.62
CA GLU A 201 14.93 -5.20 -4.31
C GLU A 201 16.26 -4.65 -4.89
N VAL A 202 16.53 -3.36 -4.66
CA VAL A 202 17.72 -2.66 -5.21
C VAL A 202 19.05 -3.28 -4.76
N ALA A 203 19.05 -4.01 -3.63
CA ALA A 203 20.22 -4.76 -3.14
C ALA A 203 20.67 -5.87 -4.12
N GLU A 204 19.78 -6.37 -4.96
CA GLU A 204 20.08 -7.40 -5.98
C GLU A 204 20.67 -6.80 -7.27
N MET A 205 20.80 -5.47 -7.37
CA MET A 205 21.34 -4.83 -8.56
C MET A 205 22.85 -5.10 -8.71
N PRO A 206 23.31 -5.59 -9.88
CA PRO A 206 24.74 -5.76 -10.16
C PRO A 206 25.54 -4.46 -10.02
N VAL A 207 26.76 -4.53 -9.49
CA VAL A 207 27.63 -3.36 -9.20
C VAL A 207 27.88 -2.50 -10.45
N ASN A 208 27.97 -3.11 -11.64
CA ASN A 208 28.13 -2.39 -12.90
C ASN A 208 26.91 -1.49 -13.21
N LEU A 209 25.69 -1.98 -12.94
CA LEU A 209 24.47 -1.23 -13.14
C LEU A 209 24.27 -0.15 -12.07
N GLN A 210 24.76 -0.38 -10.85
CA GLN A 210 24.74 0.63 -9.78
C GLN A 210 25.48 1.92 -10.19
N ALA A 211 26.61 1.80 -10.92
CA ALA A 211 27.34 2.96 -11.43
C ALA A 211 26.55 3.76 -12.47
N LYS A 212 25.82 3.07 -13.37
CA LYS A 212 24.95 3.72 -14.36
C LYS A 212 23.73 4.36 -13.72
N LEU A 213 23.13 3.69 -12.74
CA LEU A 213 22.03 4.23 -11.95
C LEU A 213 22.45 5.50 -11.21
N LEU A 214 23.62 5.50 -10.58
CA LEU A 214 24.15 6.68 -9.90
C LEU A 214 24.26 7.88 -10.85
N ARG A 215 24.81 7.68 -12.05
CA ARG A 215 24.89 8.74 -13.07
C ARG A 215 23.51 9.26 -13.46
N ALA A 216 22.56 8.36 -13.70
CA ALA A 216 21.18 8.74 -14.03
C ALA A 216 20.52 9.58 -12.91
N LEU A 217 20.77 9.24 -11.65
CA LEU A 217 20.25 9.99 -10.50
C LEU A 217 20.93 11.35 -10.31
N GLN A 218 22.22 11.46 -10.64
CA GLN A 218 23.02 12.68 -10.49
C GLN A 218 22.78 13.67 -11.62
N GLU A 219 22.88 13.21 -12.86
CA GLU A 219 22.81 14.02 -14.08
C GLU A 219 21.37 14.24 -14.55
N ARG A 220 20.41 13.44 -14.05
CA ARG A 220 19.01 13.42 -14.52
C ARG A 220 18.93 13.15 -16.02
N GLU A 221 19.81 12.30 -16.51
CA GLU A 221 19.97 11.94 -17.91
C GLU A 221 20.20 10.43 -18.02
N VAL A 222 19.69 9.82 -19.08
CA VAL A 222 19.95 8.40 -19.40
C VAL A 222 20.48 8.26 -20.81
N VAL A 223 21.39 7.30 -20.99
CA VAL A 223 21.92 6.94 -22.30
C VAL A 223 21.43 5.53 -22.65
N PRO A 224 20.58 5.36 -23.68
CA PRO A 224 20.12 4.05 -24.10
C PRO A 224 21.30 3.16 -24.56
N ILE A 225 21.15 1.84 -24.42
CA ILE A 225 22.17 0.90 -24.93
C ILE A 225 22.30 1.07 -26.45
N GLY A 226 23.54 1.22 -26.92
CA GLY A 226 23.85 1.51 -28.32
C GLY A 226 23.64 2.97 -28.72
N GLY A 227 23.25 3.84 -27.79
CA GLY A 227 23.16 5.28 -27.98
C GLY A 227 24.41 5.99 -27.46
N THR A 228 24.66 7.19 -27.98
CA THR A 228 25.78 8.05 -27.56
C THR A 228 25.34 9.38 -26.98
N LEU A 229 24.07 9.75 -27.18
CA LEU A 229 23.50 11.01 -26.72
C LEU A 229 22.72 10.79 -25.41
N PRO A 230 22.96 11.61 -24.38
CA PRO A 230 22.15 11.58 -23.16
C PRO A 230 20.77 12.18 -23.42
N GLU A 231 19.76 11.61 -22.76
CA GLU A 231 18.37 12.06 -22.80
C GLU A 231 17.90 12.47 -21.41
N LYS A 232 17.42 13.71 -21.26
CA LYS A 232 16.97 14.25 -19.98
C LYS A 232 15.70 13.56 -19.47
N VAL A 233 15.70 13.24 -18.18
CA VAL A 233 14.58 12.63 -17.47
C VAL A 233 14.29 13.37 -16.17
N ASP A 234 13.01 13.66 -15.91
CA ASP A 234 12.56 14.17 -14.62
C ASP A 234 11.74 13.09 -13.93
N VAL A 235 12.38 12.34 -13.03
CA VAL A 235 11.80 11.15 -12.39
C VAL A 235 12.09 11.19 -10.90
N ARG A 236 11.04 11.05 -10.09
CA ARG A 236 11.20 10.76 -8.66
C ARG A 236 11.55 9.29 -8.49
N VAL A 237 12.55 8.99 -7.66
CA VAL A 237 12.96 7.60 -7.40
C VAL A 237 12.58 7.19 -5.98
N ILE A 238 11.98 6.01 -5.87
CA ILE A 238 11.75 5.29 -4.61
C ILE A 238 12.47 3.95 -4.74
N ALA A 239 13.32 3.61 -3.79
CA ALA A 239 14.02 2.33 -3.78
C ALA A 239 13.55 1.48 -2.60
N CYS A 240 13.39 0.18 -2.81
CA CYS A 240 13.09 -0.79 -1.76
C CYS A 240 14.23 -1.79 -1.61
N ALA A 241 14.55 -2.16 -0.39
CA ALA A 241 15.55 -3.19 -0.10
C ALA A 241 15.05 -4.16 0.99
N ASN A 242 15.22 -5.46 0.75
CA ASN A 242 15.03 -6.51 1.75
C ASN A 242 16.25 -6.75 2.65
N ARG A 243 17.45 -6.41 2.16
CA ARG A 243 18.72 -6.53 2.88
C ARG A 243 19.17 -5.16 3.38
N ASP A 244 19.94 -5.17 4.47
CA ASP A 244 20.57 -3.95 4.97
C ASP A 244 21.65 -3.46 4.00
N LEU A 245 21.38 -2.34 3.33
CA LEU A 245 22.29 -1.79 2.34
C LEU A 245 23.62 -1.33 2.93
N GLN A 246 23.67 -0.96 4.22
CA GLN A 246 24.94 -0.60 4.86
C GLN A 246 25.88 -1.81 4.94
N THR A 247 25.36 -2.96 5.35
CA THR A 247 26.08 -4.24 5.36
C THR A 247 26.52 -4.64 3.94
N GLU A 248 25.67 -4.45 2.93
CA GLU A 248 26.03 -4.72 1.53
C GLU A 248 27.14 -3.79 1.01
N VAL A 249 27.19 -2.54 1.48
CA VAL A 249 28.29 -1.61 1.21
C VAL A 249 29.59 -2.08 1.86
N MET A 250 29.56 -2.48 3.13
CA MET A 250 30.74 -3.01 3.83
C MET A 250 31.28 -4.28 3.17
N ALA A 251 30.39 -5.10 2.60
CA ALA A 251 30.75 -6.31 1.87
C ALA A 251 31.21 -6.06 0.42
N GLY A 252 31.25 -4.81 -0.05
CA GLY A 252 31.66 -4.45 -1.41
C GLY A 252 30.67 -4.86 -2.52
N ARG A 253 29.45 -5.26 -2.15
CA ARG A 253 28.38 -5.66 -3.09
C ARG A 253 27.47 -4.49 -3.47
N PHE A 254 27.51 -3.40 -2.70
CA PHE A 254 26.79 -2.17 -3.00
C PHE A 254 27.73 -0.97 -2.92
N ARG A 255 27.57 -0.01 -3.84
CA ARG A 255 28.42 1.19 -3.86
C ARG A 255 27.98 2.19 -2.78
N ALA A 256 28.95 2.68 -2.01
CA ALA A 256 28.69 3.67 -0.95
C ALA A 256 28.09 4.97 -1.49
N ASP A 257 28.56 5.46 -2.64
CA ASP A 257 28.07 6.69 -3.28
C ASP A 257 26.59 6.59 -3.68
N LEU A 258 26.19 5.46 -4.25
CA LEU A 258 24.79 5.17 -4.57
C LEU A 258 23.93 5.04 -3.30
N TYR A 259 24.45 4.38 -2.26
CA TYR A 259 23.73 4.25 -0.99
C TYR A 259 23.37 5.63 -0.42
N TYR A 260 24.32 6.56 -0.33
CA TYR A 260 24.04 7.91 0.17
C TYR A 260 23.09 8.69 -0.73
N ARG A 261 23.08 8.43 -2.04
CA ARG A 261 22.15 9.07 -2.98
C ARG A 261 20.73 8.52 -2.87
N LEU A 262 20.56 7.25 -2.53
CA LEU A 262 19.24 6.62 -2.33
C LEU A 262 18.69 6.87 -0.92
N SER A 263 19.56 6.85 0.09
CA SER A 263 19.19 6.96 1.51
C SER A 263 19.04 8.41 1.99
N VAL A 264 18.48 9.30 1.15
CA VAL A 264 18.20 10.69 1.55
C VAL A 264 17.13 10.74 2.63
N PHE A 265 16.07 9.93 2.48
CA PHE A 265 15.06 9.73 3.50
C PHE A 265 14.76 8.23 3.68
N PRO A 266 15.36 7.57 4.67
CA PRO A 266 15.11 6.17 4.94
C PRO A 266 13.79 5.98 5.70
N LEU A 267 12.96 5.06 5.21
CA LEU A 267 11.78 4.51 5.87
C LEU A 267 12.03 3.03 6.12
N SER A 268 11.51 2.48 7.21
CA SER A 268 11.69 1.06 7.54
C SER A 268 10.35 0.42 7.89
N THR A 269 10.04 -0.66 7.19
CA THR A 269 8.91 -1.54 7.49
C THR A 269 9.35 -2.64 8.45
N LYS A 270 8.47 -3.02 9.37
CA LYS A 270 8.73 -4.08 10.34
C LYS A 270 8.08 -5.41 9.93
N PRO A 271 8.60 -6.55 10.43
CA PRO A 271 7.90 -7.83 10.36
C PRO A 271 6.46 -7.71 10.86
N LEU A 272 5.55 -8.51 10.34
CA LEU A 272 4.14 -8.46 10.73
C LEU A 272 3.92 -8.85 12.19
N ALA A 273 4.68 -9.81 12.71
CA ALA A 273 4.64 -10.23 14.11
C ALA A 273 5.02 -9.12 15.11
N GLU A 274 5.80 -8.11 14.68
CA GLU A 274 6.15 -6.96 15.53
C GLU A 274 5.06 -5.86 15.56
N ARG A 275 4.00 -6.02 14.78
CA ARG A 275 2.90 -5.04 14.64
C ARG A 275 1.52 -5.73 14.65
N PRO A 276 1.18 -6.46 15.73
CA PRO A 276 -0.04 -7.25 15.81
C PRO A 276 -1.31 -6.40 15.63
N GLY A 277 -1.26 -5.09 15.92
CA GLY A 277 -2.37 -4.18 15.69
C GLY A 277 -2.81 -4.11 14.22
N ASP A 278 -1.93 -4.39 13.25
CA ASP A 278 -2.25 -4.40 11.83
C ASP A 278 -3.01 -5.66 11.38
N ILE A 279 -2.91 -6.78 12.11
CA ILE A 279 -3.38 -8.10 11.63
C ILE A 279 -4.89 -8.08 11.36
N ALA A 280 -5.69 -7.59 12.29
CA ALA A 280 -7.14 -7.50 12.14
C ALA A 280 -7.54 -6.60 10.94
N ALA A 281 -6.89 -5.45 10.81
CA ALA A 281 -7.16 -4.49 9.75
C ALA A 281 -6.77 -5.03 8.37
N LEU A 282 -5.60 -5.67 8.27
CA LEU A 282 -5.11 -6.30 7.05
C LEU A 282 -5.98 -7.48 6.64
N ALA A 283 -6.33 -8.36 7.58
CA ALA A 283 -7.16 -9.53 7.30
C ALA A 283 -8.56 -9.13 6.81
N ALA A 284 -9.21 -8.16 7.46
CA ALA A 284 -10.49 -7.62 7.00
C ALA A 284 -10.39 -6.98 5.60
N ALA A 285 -9.33 -6.22 5.34
CA ALA A 285 -9.10 -5.63 4.02
C ALA A 285 -8.88 -6.69 2.92
N MET A 286 -8.17 -7.77 3.23
CA MET A 286 -7.97 -8.90 2.33
C MET A 286 -9.28 -9.64 2.06
N VAL A 287 -10.14 -9.82 3.06
CA VAL A 287 -11.49 -10.39 2.86
C VAL A 287 -12.31 -9.51 1.92
N VAL A 288 -12.39 -8.21 2.19
CA VAL A 288 -13.10 -7.25 1.33
C VAL A 288 -12.57 -7.27 -0.11
N ARG A 289 -11.25 -7.43 -0.28
CA ARG A 289 -10.60 -7.44 -1.61
C ARG A 289 -10.84 -8.74 -2.38
N HIS A 290 -10.84 -9.89 -1.70
CA HIS A 290 -10.80 -11.21 -2.34
C HIS A 290 -12.12 -11.97 -2.34
N ALA A 291 -13.12 -11.53 -1.56
CA ALA A 291 -14.43 -12.18 -1.50
C ALA A 291 -15.27 -12.00 -2.79
N GLY A 292 -14.79 -11.26 -3.79
CA GLY A 292 -15.48 -11.11 -5.07
C GLY A 292 -16.85 -10.43 -4.95
N ALA A 293 -17.86 -10.96 -5.64
CA ALA A 293 -19.22 -10.42 -5.68
C ALA A 293 -20.15 -11.01 -4.59
N CYS A 294 -19.59 -11.51 -3.48
CA CYS A 294 -20.37 -12.02 -2.36
C CYS A 294 -21.26 -10.92 -1.75
N ALA A 295 -22.56 -11.20 -1.65
CA ALA A 295 -23.51 -10.28 -1.01
C ALA A 295 -23.26 -10.10 0.51
N VAL A 296 -22.69 -11.13 1.15
CA VAL A 296 -22.27 -11.09 2.56
C VAL A 296 -20.83 -11.57 2.61
N LEU A 297 -19.95 -10.76 3.18
CA LEU A 297 -18.54 -11.10 3.34
C LEU A 297 -18.36 -12.07 4.51
N PRO A 298 -17.52 -13.12 4.37
CA PRO A 298 -17.21 -14.01 5.48
C PRO A 298 -16.58 -13.26 6.66
N TRP A 299 -17.16 -13.40 7.84
CA TRP A 299 -16.63 -12.81 9.07
C TRP A 299 -15.48 -13.65 9.63
N ILE A 300 -14.37 -13.01 10.00
CA ILE A 300 -13.29 -13.71 10.71
C ILE A 300 -13.69 -13.80 12.19
N THR A 301 -13.94 -15.01 12.67
CA THR A 301 -14.28 -15.23 14.09
C THR A 301 -13.15 -14.76 14.99
N ARG A 302 -13.50 -14.38 16.23
CA ARG A 302 -12.51 -14.05 17.25
C ARG A 302 -11.45 -15.15 17.43
N GLU A 303 -11.85 -16.42 17.45
CA GLU A 303 -10.92 -17.54 17.60
C GLU A 303 -9.92 -17.61 16.43
N SER A 304 -10.39 -17.42 15.19
CA SER A 304 -9.50 -17.30 14.04
C SER A 304 -8.59 -16.07 14.14
N LEU A 305 -9.09 -14.94 14.62
CA LEU A 305 -8.27 -13.74 14.79
C LEU A 305 -7.17 -13.95 15.84
N GLU A 306 -7.46 -14.65 16.94
CA GLU A 306 -6.47 -15.04 17.96
C GLU A 306 -5.38 -15.92 17.32
N VAL A 307 -5.75 -16.95 16.55
CA VAL A 307 -4.80 -17.79 15.80
C VAL A 307 -3.94 -16.98 14.82
N LEU A 308 -4.55 -16.03 14.10
CA LEU A 308 -3.80 -15.16 13.19
C LEU A 308 -2.85 -14.21 13.94
N THR A 309 -3.22 -13.79 15.15
CA THR A 309 -2.43 -12.85 15.96
C THR A 309 -1.22 -13.54 16.61
N ASP A 310 -1.37 -14.79 17.02
CA ASP A 310 -0.32 -15.58 17.69
C ASP A 310 0.72 -16.18 16.72
N HIS A 311 0.51 -16.05 15.40
CA HIS A 311 1.41 -16.60 14.38
C HIS A 311 2.62 -15.67 14.11
N ASP A 312 3.80 -16.25 13.89
CA ASP A 312 5.06 -15.50 13.69
C ASP A 312 5.19 -14.81 12.31
N TRP A 313 4.34 -15.20 11.35
CA TRP A 313 4.29 -14.64 9.98
C TRP A 313 5.66 -14.48 9.30
N PRO A 314 6.45 -15.56 9.10
CA PRO A 314 7.74 -15.50 8.42
C PRO A 314 7.67 -14.90 7.00
N GLY A 315 6.54 -15.06 6.30
CA GLY A 315 6.26 -14.44 5.00
C GLY A 315 5.49 -13.12 5.09
N ASN A 316 5.31 -12.57 6.28
CA ASN A 316 4.66 -11.29 6.58
C ASN A 316 3.26 -11.17 5.95
N VAL A 317 2.92 -9.99 5.43
CA VAL A 317 1.61 -9.67 4.85
C VAL A 317 1.31 -10.55 3.64
N ARG A 318 2.34 -10.98 2.88
CA ARG A 318 2.17 -11.86 1.72
C ARG A 318 1.69 -13.26 2.13
N GLU A 319 2.19 -13.77 3.25
CA GLU A 319 1.73 -15.04 3.81
C GLU A 319 0.32 -14.92 4.38
N LEU A 320 0.05 -13.86 5.16
CA LEU A 320 -1.30 -13.57 5.67
C LEU A 320 -2.31 -13.53 4.53
N GLU A 321 -2.00 -12.85 3.42
CA GLU A 321 -2.87 -12.76 2.25
C GLU A 321 -3.18 -14.13 1.64
N ASN A 322 -2.16 -15.00 1.50
CA ASN A 322 -2.35 -16.36 1.00
C ASN A 322 -3.23 -17.19 1.95
N VAL A 323 -3.06 -17.03 3.26
CA VAL A 323 -3.87 -17.72 4.27
C VAL A 323 -5.33 -17.25 4.20
N ILE A 324 -5.58 -15.94 4.11
CA ILE A 324 -6.95 -15.41 3.97
C ILE A 324 -7.61 -15.86 2.68
N GLN A 325 -6.90 -15.86 1.54
CA GLN A 325 -7.45 -16.39 0.28
C GLN A 325 -7.81 -17.87 0.39
N ARG A 326 -6.96 -18.68 1.03
CA ARG A 326 -7.24 -20.09 1.27
C ARG A 326 -8.45 -20.27 2.19
N ALA A 327 -8.54 -19.47 3.24
CA ALA A 327 -9.67 -19.50 4.16
C ALA A 327 -10.98 -19.15 3.45
N LEU A 328 -10.99 -18.13 2.58
CA LEU A 328 -12.16 -17.78 1.76
C LEU A 328 -12.58 -18.91 0.81
N LEU A 329 -11.62 -19.62 0.22
CA LEU A 329 -11.91 -20.75 -0.66
C LEU A 329 -12.50 -21.94 0.10
N LEU A 330 -12.04 -22.20 1.32
CA LEU A 330 -12.50 -23.29 2.17
C LEU A 330 -13.79 -22.94 2.94
N CYS A 331 -14.07 -21.65 3.12
CA CYS A 331 -15.25 -21.14 3.80
C CYS A 331 -16.50 -21.42 2.97
N GLY A 332 -17.25 -22.46 3.34
CA GLY A 332 -18.56 -22.78 2.74
C GLY A 332 -19.73 -21.93 3.26
N GLY A 333 -19.47 -20.95 4.14
CA GLY A 333 -20.49 -20.15 4.82
C GLY A 333 -20.13 -18.68 4.97
N HIS A 334 -20.68 -18.03 5.99
CA HIS A 334 -20.49 -16.60 6.27
C HIS A 334 -19.48 -16.33 7.39
N THR A 335 -18.75 -17.35 7.86
CA THR A 335 -17.77 -17.24 8.94
C THR A 335 -16.52 -18.06 8.62
N ILE A 336 -15.35 -17.44 8.83
CA ILE A 336 -14.04 -18.07 8.80
C ILE A 336 -13.73 -18.51 10.24
N THR A 337 -13.53 -19.82 10.39
CA THR A 337 -13.20 -20.50 11.64
C THR A 337 -11.79 -21.10 11.55
N PRO A 338 -11.14 -21.44 12.68
CA PRO A 338 -9.78 -21.98 12.71
C PRO A 338 -9.56 -23.23 11.84
#